data_AF-A0A7W0NNF0-F1
#
_entry.id   AF-A0A7W0NNF0-F1
#
_cell.length_a   1.000
_cell.length_b   1.000
_cell.length_c   1.000
_cell.angle_alpha   90.00
_cell.angle_beta   90.00
_cell.angle_gamma   90.00
#
_symmetry.space_group_name_H-M   'P 1'
#
loop_
_entity.id
_entity.type
_entity.pdbx_description
1 polymer ?
#
loop_
_entity_poly.entity_id
_entity_poly.type
_entity_poly.pdbx_seq_one_letter_code
_entity_poly.pdbx_strand_id
1 'polypeptide(L)'
;MDRALRYDGLLPNVLGDGVMRAATLDEVGEMVTLIKERKSGAPYDLIVEGVSPVNDRSKAVDHVAPWAEAGATWWVEPRWDGFGTVEGLSQLRARVDGGPPKP
;
A
#
# COMPACT_ATOMS: atom_id res chain seq x y z
N MET A 1 -11.12 -5.24 14.01
CA MET A 1 -11.39 -4.57 12.71
C MET A 1 -12.88 -4.60 12.31
N ASP A 2 -13.79 -4.94 13.22
CA ASP A 2 -15.20 -5.25 12.90
C ASP A 2 -15.96 -4.12 12.21
N ARG A 3 -15.62 -2.86 12.51
CA ARG A 3 -16.20 -1.71 11.81
C ARG A 3 -15.74 -1.60 10.36
N ALA A 4 -14.45 -1.78 10.09
CA ALA A 4 -13.89 -1.73 8.73
C ALA A 4 -14.44 -2.87 7.87
N LEU A 5 -14.58 -4.06 8.46
CA LEU A 5 -15.15 -5.25 7.80
C LEU A 5 -16.65 -5.13 7.44
N ARG A 6 -17.31 -3.99 7.68
CA ARG A 6 -18.66 -3.72 7.14
C ARG A 6 -18.63 -3.14 5.73
N TYR A 7 -17.46 -2.67 5.30
CA TYR A 7 -17.25 -2.05 4.00
C TYR A 7 -16.45 -2.98 3.07
N ASP A 8 -16.02 -2.44 1.92
CA ASP A 8 -15.41 -3.20 0.83
C ASP A 8 -13.88 -3.17 0.83
N GLY A 9 -13.24 -2.40 1.73
CA GLY A 9 -11.79 -2.34 1.77
C GLY A 9 -11.18 -1.66 2.98
N LEU A 10 -9.87 -1.75 3.07
CA LEU A 10 -9.03 -1.20 4.14
C LEU A 10 -7.79 -0.54 3.56
N LEU A 11 -7.53 0.69 4.01
CA LEU A 11 -6.23 1.34 3.95
C LEU A 11 -5.70 1.43 5.39
N PRO A 12 -4.82 0.51 5.84
CA PRO A 12 -4.43 0.44 7.23
C PRO A 12 -3.43 1.53 7.58
N ASN A 13 -3.69 2.21 8.68
CA ASN A 13 -2.70 3.01 9.40
C ASN A 13 -2.56 2.42 10.79
N VAL A 14 -1.34 2.05 11.16
CA VAL A 14 -1.02 1.33 12.40
C VAL A 14 -0.48 2.31 13.42
N LEU A 15 -1.00 2.25 14.65
CA LEU A 15 -0.47 2.98 15.80
C LEU A 15 0.60 2.12 16.48
N GLY A 16 1.88 2.44 16.25
CA GLY A 16 3.01 1.79 16.90
C GLY A 16 3.79 2.80 17.73
N ASP A 17 4.15 2.45 18.97
CA ASP A 17 4.90 3.34 19.89
C ASP A 17 4.32 4.75 20.03
N GLY A 18 2.98 4.87 19.93
CA GLY A 18 2.25 6.13 20.01
C GLY A 18 2.27 6.98 18.73
N VAL A 19 2.84 6.47 17.64
CA VAL A 19 2.94 7.17 16.34
C VAL A 19 2.18 6.40 15.26
N MET A 20 1.45 7.13 14.42
CA MET A 20 0.80 6.55 13.25
C MET A 20 1.84 6.27 12.17
N ARG A 21 1.82 5.07 11.61
CA ARG A 21 2.71 4.62 10.53
C ARG A 21 1.98 3.70 9.56
N ALA A 22 2.60 3.48 8.41
CA ALA A 22 2.19 2.40 7.50
C ALA A 22 2.31 1.03 8.19
N ALA A 23 1.50 0.08 7.74
CA ALA A 23 1.58 -1.31 8.17
C ALA A 23 2.88 -1.96 7.67
N THR A 24 3.44 -2.87 8.47
CA THR A 24 4.53 -3.74 8.02
C THR A 24 3.99 -4.89 7.16
N LEU A 25 4.89 -5.61 6.47
CA LEU A 25 4.52 -6.76 5.65
C LEU A 25 3.84 -7.87 6.49
N ASP A 26 4.37 -8.13 7.69
CA ASP A 26 3.79 -9.12 8.61
C ASP A 26 2.39 -8.71 9.07
N GLU A 27 2.20 -7.44 9.46
CA GLU A 27 0.91 -6.90 9.86
C GLU A 27 -0.12 -6.97 8.70
N VAL A 28 0.32 -6.76 7.46
CA VAL A 28 -0.51 -6.97 6.26
C VAL A 28 -0.91 -8.44 6.13
N GLY A 29 0.01 -9.38 6.32
CA GLY A 29 -0.30 -10.82 6.30
C GLY A 29 -1.32 -11.23 7.38
N GLU A 30 -1.19 -10.67 8.59
CA GLU A 30 -2.16 -10.87 9.68
C GLU A 30 -3.55 -10.31 9.31
N MET A 31 -3.59 -9.10 8.75
CA MET A 31 -4.84 -8.47 8.29
C MET A 31 -5.51 -9.28 7.18
N VAL A 32 -4.75 -9.78 6.19
CA VAL A 32 -5.28 -10.63 5.11
C VAL A 32 -5.89 -11.91 5.68
N THR A 33 -5.21 -12.55 6.64
CA THR A 33 -5.71 -13.77 7.30
C THR A 33 -7.04 -13.49 8.00
N LEU A 34 -7.10 -12.42 8.81
CA LEU A 34 -8.32 -12.01 9.50
C LEU A 34 -9.47 -11.68 8.53
N ILE A 35 -9.18 -10.96 7.44
CA ILE A 35 -10.17 -10.61 6.41
C ILE A 35 -10.74 -11.88 5.78
N LYS A 36 -9.90 -12.84 5.37
CA LYS A 36 -10.32 -14.11 4.78
C LYS A 36 -11.25 -14.89 5.69
N GLU A 37 -10.90 -14.98 6.98
CA GLU A 37 -11.71 -15.67 7.99
C GLU A 37 -13.07 -15.01 8.21
N ARG A 38 -13.09 -13.67 8.35
CA ARG A 38 -14.29 -12.92 8.74
C ARG A 38 -15.25 -12.61 7.60
N LYS A 39 -14.75 -12.52 6.37
CA LYS A 39 -15.54 -12.24 5.16
C LYS A 39 -15.94 -13.50 4.41
N SER A 40 -15.52 -14.69 4.88
CA SER A 40 -15.79 -15.98 4.23
C SER A 40 -15.43 -15.99 2.74
N GLY A 41 -14.31 -15.35 2.39
CA GLY A 41 -13.83 -15.24 1.01
C GLY A 41 -14.56 -14.21 0.13
N ALA A 42 -15.50 -13.42 0.66
CA ALA A 42 -16.05 -12.29 -0.08
C ALA A 42 -14.93 -11.29 -0.47
N PRO A 43 -15.01 -10.65 -1.65
CA PRO A 43 -14.02 -9.66 -2.07
C PRO A 43 -13.84 -8.55 -1.03
N TYR A 44 -12.59 -8.16 -0.81
CA TYR A 44 -12.24 -7.07 0.08
C TYR A 44 -10.90 -6.49 -0.32
N ASP A 45 -10.85 -5.19 -0.57
CA ASP A 45 -9.62 -4.51 -0.95
C ASP A 45 -8.70 -4.26 0.25
N LEU A 46 -7.42 -4.59 0.10
CA LEU A 46 -6.39 -4.20 1.06
C LEU A 46 -5.37 -3.33 0.33
N ILE A 47 -5.40 -2.04 0.66
CA ILE A 47 -4.56 -1.02 0.03
C ILE A 47 -3.33 -0.81 0.91
N VAL A 48 -2.14 -0.87 0.33
CA VAL A 48 -0.87 -0.60 1.03
C VAL A 48 -0.29 0.71 0.50
N GLU A 49 0.15 1.58 1.43
CA GLU A 49 0.89 2.79 1.08
C GLU A 49 2.40 2.53 1.07
N GLY A 50 3.09 3.15 0.12
CA GLY A 50 4.55 3.18 0.14
C GLY A 50 5.15 4.06 -0.94
N VAL A 51 6.45 3.91 -1.18
CA VAL A 51 7.20 4.68 -2.18
C VAL A 51 8.10 3.73 -2.93
N SER A 52 7.74 3.45 -4.18
CA SER A 52 8.58 2.62 -5.04
C SER A 52 9.73 3.45 -5.65
N PRO A 53 10.91 2.84 -5.87
CA PRO A 53 12.01 3.48 -6.58
C PRO A 53 11.59 4.02 -7.96
N VAL A 54 12.03 5.23 -8.27
CA VAL A 54 11.84 5.85 -9.59
C VAL A 54 13.08 5.57 -10.43
N ASN A 55 12.89 5.30 -11.73
CA ASN A 55 13.94 5.00 -12.73
C ASN A 55 14.54 3.58 -12.71
N ASP A 56 14.08 2.68 -11.85
CA ASP A 56 14.45 1.26 -11.88
C ASP A 56 13.21 0.39 -11.73
N ARG A 57 12.68 -0.05 -12.87
CA ARG A 57 11.45 -0.82 -12.90
C ARG A 57 11.58 -2.18 -12.21
N SER A 58 12.72 -2.85 -12.35
CA SER A 58 12.93 -4.16 -11.71
C SER A 58 12.88 -3.99 -10.20
N LYS A 59 13.63 -3.01 -9.66
CA LYS A 59 13.58 -2.72 -8.22
C LYS A 59 12.21 -2.28 -7.73
N ALA A 60 11.46 -1.54 -8.54
CA ALA A 60 10.09 -1.17 -8.19
C ALA A 60 9.17 -2.39 -8.10
N VAL A 61 9.30 -3.35 -9.01
CA VAL A 61 8.56 -4.62 -8.97
C VAL A 61 8.99 -5.44 -7.75
N ASP A 62 10.29 -5.63 -7.55
CA ASP A 62 10.83 -6.41 -6.42
C ASP A 62 10.42 -5.80 -5.06
N HIS A 63 10.26 -4.48 -5.00
CA HIS A 63 9.81 -3.77 -3.80
C HIS A 63 8.32 -3.99 -3.51
N VAL A 64 7.47 -4.07 -4.54
CA VAL A 64 6.00 -4.15 -4.39
C VAL A 64 5.49 -5.59 -4.38
N ALA A 65 6.18 -6.52 -5.05
CA ALA A 65 5.78 -7.92 -5.17
C ALA A 65 5.46 -8.61 -3.83
N PRO A 66 6.26 -8.45 -2.75
CA PRO A 66 5.96 -9.10 -1.47
C PRO A 66 4.60 -8.71 -0.89
N TRP A 67 4.16 -7.46 -1.10
CA TRP A 67 2.85 -7.00 -0.62
C TRP A 67 1.71 -7.64 -1.40
N ALA A 68 1.85 -7.75 -2.72
CA ALA A 68 0.88 -8.45 -3.55
C ALA A 68 0.80 -9.95 -3.20
N GLU A 69 1.96 -10.59 -2.97
CA GLU A 69 2.06 -11.99 -2.52
C GLU A 69 1.40 -12.20 -1.15
N ALA A 70 1.57 -11.24 -0.23
CA ALA A 70 0.90 -11.26 1.08
C ALA A 70 -0.64 -11.10 0.96
N GLY A 71 -1.14 -10.60 -0.16
CA GLY A 71 -2.57 -10.45 -0.44
C GLY A 71 -3.08 -9.01 -0.47
N ALA A 72 -2.20 -8.01 -0.54
CA ALA A 72 -2.61 -6.64 -0.85
C ALA A 72 -3.19 -6.58 -2.28
N THR A 73 -4.27 -5.81 -2.46
CA THR A 73 -4.95 -5.67 -3.75
C THR A 73 -4.57 -4.37 -4.47
N TRP A 74 -4.13 -3.36 -3.74
CA TRP A 74 -3.70 -2.06 -4.27
C TRP A 74 -2.41 -1.58 -3.63
N TRP A 75 -1.58 -0.92 -4.44
CA TRP A 75 -0.43 -0.15 -4.00
C TRP A 75 -0.66 1.33 -4.32
N VAL A 76 -0.58 2.20 -3.31
CA VAL A 76 -0.74 3.64 -3.47
C VAL A 76 0.52 4.37 -3.01
N GLU A 77 0.92 5.39 -3.77
CA GLU A 77 2.14 6.14 -3.53
C GLU A 77 1.83 7.60 -3.19
N PRO A 78 1.52 7.90 -1.91
CA PRO A 78 1.00 9.21 -1.54
C PRO A 78 2.04 10.35 -1.60
N ARG A 79 3.35 10.03 -1.51
CA ARG A 79 4.47 11.00 -1.64
C ARG A 79 4.27 12.29 -0.82
N TRP A 80 4.02 12.12 0.48
CA TRP A 80 3.69 13.21 1.40
C TRP A 80 4.83 14.25 1.57
N ASP A 81 6.08 13.85 1.36
CA ASP A 81 7.31 14.61 1.57
C ASP A 81 7.51 15.81 0.62
N GLY A 82 6.86 15.81 -0.54
CA GLY A 82 6.97 16.88 -1.55
C GLY A 82 5.71 17.73 -1.73
N PHE A 83 4.68 17.52 -0.90
CA PHE A 83 3.35 18.09 -1.15
C PHE A 83 3.37 19.64 -1.19
N GLY A 84 2.77 20.21 -2.24
CA GLY A 84 2.69 21.66 -2.43
C GLY A 84 3.95 22.35 -2.96
N THR A 85 5.00 21.59 -3.30
CA THR A 85 6.25 22.13 -3.86
C THR A 85 6.38 21.86 -5.36
N VAL A 86 7.14 22.71 -6.07
CA VAL A 86 7.45 22.51 -7.50
C VAL A 86 8.29 21.24 -7.70
N GLU A 87 9.21 20.96 -6.78
CA GLU A 87 10.04 19.76 -6.82
C GLU A 87 9.19 18.50 -6.62
N GLY A 88 8.31 18.47 -5.61
CA GLY A 88 7.40 17.35 -5.37
C GLY A 88 6.44 17.11 -6.54
N LEU A 89 5.95 18.17 -7.19
CA LEU A 89 5.16 18.03 -8.43
C LEU A 89 5.98 17.39 -9.55
N SER A 90 7.24 17.77 -9.71
CA SER A 90 8.14 17.21 -10.72
C SER A 90 8.43 15.72 -10.44
N GLN A 91 8.66 15.36 -9.17
CA GLN A 91 8.86 13.97 -8.74
C GLN A 91 7.60 13.12 -8.96
N LEU A 92 6.41 13.65 -8.63
CA LEU A 92 5.14 12.96 -8.85
C LEU A 92 4.89 12.74 -10.35
N ARG A 93 5.21 13.73 -11.19
CA ARG A 93 5.08 13.60 -12.65
C ARG A 93 6.01 12.53 -13.21
N ALA A 94 7.29 12.54 -12.80
CA ALA A 94 8.24 11.50 -13.18
C ALA A 94 7.77 10.10 -12.75
N ARG A 95 7.15 9.98 -11.56
CA ARG A 95 6.57 8.73 -11.09
C ARG A 95 5.40 8.29 -11.97
N VAL A 96 4.46 9.19 -12.31
CA VAL A 96 3.33 8.89 -13.20
C VAL A 96 3.82 8.44 -14.58
N ASP A 97 4.80 9.14 -15.15
CA ASP A 97 5.38 8.82 -16.45
C ASP A 97 6.10 7.46 -16.46
N GLY A 98 6.66 7.05 -15.32
CA GLY A 98 7.25 5.71 -15.13
C GLY A 98 6.24 4.55 -15.09
N GLY A 99 4.95 4.84 -14.89
CA GLY A 99 3.87 3.84 -14.86
C GLY A 99 3.91 2.90 -13.64
N PRO A 100 2.85 2.11 -13.39
CA PRO A 100 2.81 1.24 -12.21
C PRO A 100 3.93 0.19 -12.25
N PRO A 101 4.44 -0.28 -11.09
CA PRO A 101 5.32 -1.43 -11.03
C PRO A 101 4.47 -2.64 -11.43
N LYS A 102 4.64 -3.14 -12.65
CA LYS A 102 3.95 -4.34 -13.13
C LYS A 102 4.93 -5.50 -13.11
N PRO A 103 4.56 -6.64 -12.48
CA PRO A 103 5.24 -7.91 -12.67
C PRO A 103 5.45 -8.22 -14.17
#